data_AF-A0A645G1F9-F1
#
_entry.id   AF-A0A645G1F9-F1
#
_cell.length_a   1.000
_cell.length_b   1.000
_cell.length_c   1.000
_cell.angle_alpha   90.00
_cell.angle_beta   90.00
_cell.angle_gamma   90.00
#
_symmetry.space_group_name_H-M   'P 1'
#
loop_
_entity.id
_entity.type
_entity.pdbx_description
1 polymer ?
#
loop_
_entity_poly.entity_id
_entity_poly.type
_entity_poly.pdbx_seq_one_letter_code
_entity_poly.pdbx_strand_id
1 'polypeptide(L)'
;MGLFQNLLETYEKCSTAVGFVQKDARNALIPVFHTVFESAICVVIDNEGTYISAHKDKKHIIIPCTDESLGRTSKSYAPHALCEQYSYLNGENTQKKENYLAQLFEWKGEDSVLNAVYTYIAQGTIVDDLKDLSPNDKDIIRFIVYTNGDYAECWKSVELWNLWKDHELNKTNNQS
;
A
#
# COMPACT_ATOMS: atom_id res chain seq x y z
N MET A 1 -19.50 22.09 25.83
CA MET A 1 -18.85 21.22 24.84
C MET A 1 -17.51 21.83 24.48
N GLY A 2 -16.41 21.10 24.66
CA GLY A 2 -15.08 21.56 24.25
C GLY A 2 -14.86 21.38 22.74
N LEU A 3 -13.99 22.18 22.14
CA LEU A 3 -13.65 22.12 20.72
C LEU A 3 -13.27 20.71 20.25
N PHE A 4 -12.44 20.00 21.03
CA PHE A 4 -11.99 18.65 20.72
C PHE A 4 -13.12 17.62 20.72
N GLN A 5 -14.12 17.78 21.59
CA GLN A 5 -15.25 16.87 21.66
C GLN A 5 -16.17 17.05 20.44
N ASN A 6 -16.40 18.29 20.01
CA ASN A 6 -17.16 18.56 18.79
C ASN A 6 -16.45 18.04 17.53
N LEU A 7 -15.12 18.13 17.48
CA LEU A 7 -14.31 17.58 16.38
C LEU A 7 -14.42 16.06 16.32
N LEU A 8 -14.26 15.38 17.47
CA LEU A 8 -14.41 13.93 17.56
C LEU A 8 -15.82 13.48 17.14
N GLU A 9 -16.86 14.12 17.67
CA GLU A 9 -18.25 13.80 17.34
C GLU A 9 -18.55 14.04 15.85
N THR A 10 -17.97 15.09 15.25
CA THR A 10 -18.08 15.35 13.81
C THR A 10 -17.39 14.26 13.00
N TYR A 11 -16.22 13.79 13.44
CA TYR A 11 -15.51 12.70 12.78
C TYR A 11 -16.31 11.39 12.83
N GLU A 12 -16.83 11.01 13.99
CA GLU A 12 -17.66 9.81 14.16
C GLU A 12 -18.93 9.87 13.31
N LYS A 13 -19.60 11.02 13.25
CA LYS A 13 -20.78 11.25 12.38
C LYS A 13 -20.46 11.16 10.90
N CYS A 14 -19.22 11.44 10.49
CA CYS A 14 -18.74 11.35 9.12
C CYS A 14 -18.02 10.03 8.80
N SER A 15 -18.03 9.05 9.70
CA SER A 15 -17.33 7.77 9.55
C SER A 15 -17.71 7.02 8.26
N THR A 16 -18.94 7.15 7.78
CA THR A 16 -19.41 6.54 6.53
C THR A 16 -18.79 7.14 5.27
N ALA A 17 -18.15 8.31 5.37
CA ALA A 17 -17.45 8.98 4.27
C ALA A 17 -15.94 8.71 4.25
N VAL A 18 -15.40 7.99 5.25
CA VAL A 18 -13.98 7.65 5.35
C VAL A 18 -13.56 6.79 4.17
N GLY A 19 -12.49 7.20 3.49
CA GLY A 19 -11.93 6.52 2.32
C GLY A 19 -12.79 6.60 1.05
N PHE A 20 -13.96 7.26 1.10
CA PHE A 20 -14.78 7.48 -0.08
C PHE A 20 -14.15 8.54 -0.99
N VAL A 21 -13.69 8.12 -2.17
CA VAL A 21 -13.06 9.01 -3.16
C VAL A 21 -14.08 9.43 -4.21
N GLN A 22 -14.54 10.68 -4.16
CA GLN A 22 -15.55 11.19 -5.09
C GLN A 22 -14.94 11.65 -6.43
N LYS A 23 -13.74 12.26 -6.41
CA LYS A 23 -13.01 12.72 -7.61
C LYS A 23 -11.49 12.56 -7.48
N ASP A 24 -10.95 12.85 -6.29
CA ASP A 24 -9.52 12.82 -6.00
C ASP A 24 -9.31 12.34 -4.57
N ALA A 25 -8.37 11.42 -4.36
CA ALA A 25 -8.04 10.87 -3.05
C ALA A 25 -7.57 11.96 -2.06
N ARG A 26 -7.01 13.07 -2.56
CA ARG A 26 -6.59 14.22 -1.74
C ARG A 26 -7.75 14.94 -1.04
N ASN A 27 -8.96 14.79 -1.56
CA ASN A 27 -10.16 15.41 -1.00
C ASN A 27 -10.98 14.44 -0.13
N ALA A 28 -10.51 13.20 0.05
CA ALA A 28 -11.19 12.19 0.84
C ALA A 28 -10.89 12.37 2.33
N LEU A 29 -11.82 11.92 3.18
CA LEU A 29 -11.56 11.76 4.60
C LEU A 29 -10.67 10.52 4.78
N ILE A 30 -9.41 10.72 5.16
CA ILE A 30 -8.40 9.65 5.20
C ILE A 30 -8.65 8.71 6.39
N PRO A 31 -8.63 7.37 6.20
CA PRO A 31 -8.72 6.42 7.31
C PRO A 31 -7.54 6.56 8.29
N VAL A 32 -7.71 6.09 9.51
CA VAL A 32 -6.62 6.02 10.50
C VAL A 32 -5.51 5.11 9.98
N PHE A 33 -4.23 5.47 10.22
CA PHE A 33 -3.04 4.79 9.69
C PHE A 33 -2.93 4.76 8.16
N HIS A 34 -3.50 5.76 7.49
CA HIS A 34 -3.42 5.89 6.04
C HIS A 34 -2.96 7.29 5.62
N THR A 35 -2.49 7.40 4.39
CA THR A 35 -2.06 8.64 3.75
C THR A 35 -2.35 8.60 2.25
N VAL A 36 -2.13 9.70 1.55
CA VAL A 36 -2.30 9.80 0.10
C VAL A 36 -0.94 9.87 -0.59
N PHE A 37 -0.72 9.00 -1.59
CA PHE A 37 0.43 9.04 -2.47
C PHE A 37 0.03 9.20 -3.94
N GLU A 38 0.89 9.85 -4.73
CA GLU A 38 0.82 9.80 -6.20
C GLU A 38 1.58 8.56 -6.68
N SER A 39 0.86 7.55 -7.16
CA SER A 39 1.43 6.40 -7.85
C SER A 39 1.69 6.72 -9.32
N ALA A 40 2.80 6.21 -9.87
CA ALA A 40 3.23 6.47 -11.24
C ALA A 40 3.05 5.26 -12.18
N ILE A 41 3.13 4.03 -11.65
CA ILE A 41 3.05 2.79 -12.44
C ILE A 41 2.09 1.83 -11.74
N CYS A 42 1.22 1.22 -12.55
CA CYS A 42 0.32 0.15 -12.12
C CYS A 42 0.80 -1.17 -12.71
N VAL A 43 1.05 -2.15 -11.84
CA VAL A 43 1.39 -3.53 -12.21
C VAL A 43 0.17 -4.40 -11.98
N VAL A 44 -0.16 -5.24 -12.96
CA VAL A 44 -1.24 -6.21 -12.91
C VAL A 44 -0.62 -7.60 -12.85
N ILE A 45 -0.98 -8.36 -11.82
CA ILE A 45 -0.53 -9.74 -11.59
C ILE A 45 -1.74 -10.66 -11.44
N ASP A 46 -1.57 -11.97 -11.65
CA ASP A 46 -2.59 -12.96 -11.30
C ASP A 46 -2.54 -13.34 -9.80
N ASN A 47 -3.42 -14.23 -9.38
CA ASN A 47 -3.53 -14.70 -8.00
C ASN A 47 -2.35 -15.61 -7.56
N GLU A 48 -1.53 -16.08 -8.50
CA GLU A 48 -0.28 -16.80 -8.24
C GLU A 48 0.94 -15.85 -8.16
N GLY A 49 0.76 -14.56 -8.43
CA GLY A 49 1.83 -13.58 -8.46
C GLY A 49 2.62 -13.58 -9.77
N THR A 50 2.03 -14.06 -10.86
CA THR A 50 2.61 -13.98 -12.21
C THR A 50 2.27 -12.64 -12.84
N TYR A 51 3.25 -12.03 -13.51
CA TYR A 51 3.05 -10.81 -14.26
C TYR A 51 2.04 -10.97 -15.42
N ILE A 52 1.08 -10.05 -15.52
CA ILE A 52 0.14 -9.96 -16.65
C ILE A 52 0.47 -8.74 -17.53
N SER A 53 0.56 -7.56 -16.92
CA SER A 53 0.83 -6.30 -17.63
C SER A 53 1.24 -5.18 -16.68
N ALA A 54 1.83 -4.12 -17.22
CA ALA A 54 2.07 -2.88 -16.50
C ALA A 54 1.87 -1.67 -17.41
N HIS A 55 1.50 -0.54 -16.81
CA HIS A 55 1.36 0.72 -17.51
C HIS A 55 1.70 1.91 -16.60
N LYS A 56 2.17 2.99 -17.22
CA LYS A 56 2.37 4.28 -16.55
C LYS A 56 1.04 5.03 -16.48
N ASP A 57 0.64 5.40 -15.28
CA ASP A 57 -0.52 6.25 -15.03
C ASP A 57 -0.37 6.93 -13.65
N LYS A 58 -0.54 8.25 -13.63
CA LYS A 58 -0.45 9.05 -12.41
C LYS A 58 -1.79 9.05 -11.68
N LYS A 59 -1.81 8.47 -10.48
CA LYS A 59 -3.04 8.34 -9.69
C LYS A 59 -2.77 8.62 -8.22
N HIS A 60 -3.58 9.51 -7.64
CA HIS A 60 -3.60 9.69 -6.19
C HIS A 60 -4.39 8.54 -5.55
N ILE A 61 -3.74 7.80 -4.65
CA ILE A 61 -4.31 6.64 -3.97
C ILE A 61 -4.15 6.77 -2.46
N ILE A 62 -5.13 6.24 -1.73
CA ILE A 62 -5.06 6.13 -0.27
C ILE A 62 -4.37 4.82 0.04
N ILE A 63 -3.30 4.86 0.84
CA ILE A 63 -2.55 3.67 1.23
C ILE A 63 -2.33 3.64 2.73
N PRO A 64 -2.18 2.45 3.33
CA PRO A 64 -1.77 2.34 4.70
C PRO A 64 -0.31 2.78 4.89
N CYS A 65 -0.03 3.39 6.03
CA CYS A 65 1.29 3.91 6.37
C CYS A 65 1.56 3.86 7.87
N THR A 66 2.84 3.77 8.23
CA THR A 66 3.34 4.06 9.59
C THR A 66 4.03 5.42 9.63
N ASP A 67 4.17 6.00 10.83
CA ASP A 67 4.96 7.23 11.03
C ASP A 67 6.41 7.08 10.55
N GLU A 68 7.01 5.90 10.77
CA GLU A 68 8.35 5.59 10.29
C GLU A 68 8.43 5.57 8.77
N SER A 69 7.41 5.04 8.08
CA SER A 69 7.35 5.01 6.62
C SER A 69 7.14 6.41 6.04
N LEU A 70 6.32 7.25 6.69
CA LEU A 70 6.08 8.64 6.29
C LEU A 70 7.31 9.52 6.50
N GLY A 71 7.96 9.36 7.64
CA GLY A 71 9.18 10.07 8.03
C GLY A 71 10.46 9.40 7.56
N ARG A 72 10.38 8.41 6.65
CA ARG A 72 11.53 7.57 6.35
C ARG A 72 12.69 8.39 5.82
N THR A 73 13.85 8.13 6.40
CA THR A 73 15.13 8.70 5.94
C THR A 73 15.87 7.62 5.16
N SER A 74 16.95 8.00 4.48
CA SER A 74 17.84 7.05 3.79
C SER A 74 18.46 5.98 4.70
N LYS A 75 18.23 6.03 6.02
CA LYS A 75 18.75 5.07 7.01
C LYS A 75 17.69 4.15 7.61
N SER A 76 16.43 4.59 7.71
CA SER A 76 15.38 3.77 8.35
C SER A 76 14.81 2.70 7.43
N TYR A 77 14.84 2.93 6.10
CA TYR A 77 14.35 1.99 5.08
C TYR A 77 12.97 1.39 5.40
N ALA A 78 12.11 2.18 6.04
CA ALA A 78 10.76 1.76 6.42
C ALA A 78 9.87 1.75 5.16
N PRO A 79 9.26 0.61 4.80
CA PRO A 79 8.40 0.51 3.64
C PRO A 79 6.97 1.02 3.90
N HIS A 80 6.30 1.52 2.87
CA HIS A 80 4.85 1.71 2.84
C HIS A 80 4.14 0.38 2.56
N ALA A 81 2.89 0.26 3.03
CA ALA A 81 2.06 -0.89 2.76
C ALA A 81 1.34 -0.75 1.39
N LEU A 82 1.08 -1.89 0.72
CA LEU A 82 0.34 -2.02 -0.56
C LEU A 82 0.99 -1.41 -1.82
N CYS A 83 1.81 -0.38 -1.70
CA CYS A 83 2.53 0.22 -2.82
C CYS A 83 3.88 0.74 -2.33
N GLU A 84 4.87 0.81 -3.22
CA GLU A 84 6.19 1.26 -2.83
C GLU A 84 7.00 1.82 -4.01
N GLN A 85 7.99 2.64 -3.71
CA GLN A 85 9.02 3.11 -4.63
C GLN A 85 9.73 1.93 -5.30
N TYR A 86 9.97 2.05 -6.61
CA TYR A 86 10.68 1.05 -7.39
C TYR A 86 12.01 0.58 -6.75
N SER A 87 12.74 1.49 -6.09
CA SER A 87 14.00 1.16 -5.40
C SER A 87 13.89 0.19 -4.21
N TYR A 88 12.68 -0.12 -3.74
CA TYR A 88 12.45 -1.19 -2.75
C TYR A 88 12.04 -2.51 -3.41
N LEU A 89 11.70 -2.49 -4.69
CA LEU A 89 11.12 -3.64 -5.39
C LEU A 89 12.12 -4.26 -6.37
N ASN A 90 12.95 -3.43 -7.00
CA ASN A 90 13.89 -3.81 -8.04
C ASN A 90 15.03 -4.74 -7.57
N GLY A 91 15.25 -4.86 -6.26
CA GLY A 91 16.29 -5.72 -5.69
C GLY A 91 17.72 -5.19 -5.79
N GLU A 92 17.93 -3.98 -6.32
CA GLU A 92 19.27 -3.34 -6.35
C GLU A 92 19.76 -3.04 -4.94
N ASN A 93 18.85 -2.66 -4.04
CA ASN A 93 19.11 -2.56 -2.61
C ASN A 93 18.41 -3.70 -1.88
N THR A 94 19.17 -4.75 -1.56
CA THR A 94 18.66 -5.96 -0.91
C THR A 94 17.94 -5.64 0.40
N GLN A 95 18.49 -4.75 1.24
CA GLN A 95 17.89 -4.40 2.53
C GLN A 95 16.50 -3.78 2.36
N LYS A 96 16.32 -2.88 1.39
CA LYS A 96 15.01 -2.27 1.12
C LYS A 96 13.98 -3.32 0.69
N LYS A 97 14.38 -4.25 -0.18
CA LYS A 97 13.51 -5.34 -0.66
C LYS A 97 13.16 -6.31 0.46
N GLU A 98 14.15 -6.70 1.25
CA GLU A 98 13.95 -7.57 2.42
C GLU A 98 13.03 -6.92 3.44
N ASN A 99 13.21 -5.63 3.74
CA ASN A 99 12.31 -4.90 4.64
C ASN A 99 10.88 -4.86 4.12
N TYR A 100 10.69 -4.63 2.81
CA TYR A 100 9.36 -4.63 2.19
C TYR A 100 8.69 -6.00 2.27
N LEU A 101 9.42 -7.07 1.93
CA LEU A 101 8.91 -8.44 2.03
C LEU A 101 8.64 -8.84 3.48
N ALA A 102 9.52 -8.50 4.42
CA ALA A 102 9.34 -8.78 5.84
C ALA A 102 8.09 -8.07 6.37
N GLN A 103 7.91 -6.78 6.05
CA GLN A 103 6.71 -6.05 6.42
C GLN A 103 5.46 -6.73 5.84
N LEU A 104 5.40 -7.00 4.53
CA LEU A 104 4.25 -7.69 3.94
C LEU A 104 3.98 -9.04 4.61
N PHE A 105 5.01 -9.82 4.94
CA PHE A 105 4.86 -11.11 5.60
C PHE A 105 4.21 -11.02 6.98
N GLU A 106 4.48 -9.97 7.75
CA GLU A 106 3.94 -9.77 9.10
C GLU A 106 2.41 -9.65 9.14
N TRP A 107 1.80 -9.07 8.11
CA TRP A 107 0.36 -8.75 8.13
C TRP A 107 -0.45 -9.34 6.98
N LYS A 108 0.18 -9.93 5.96
CA LYS A 108 -0.55 -10.54 4.83
C LYS A 108 -1.53 -11.64 5.27
N GLY A 109 -1.21 -12.36 6.35
CA GLY A 109 -1.95 -13.54 6.78
C GLY A 109 -2.24 -14.51 5.61
N GLU A 110 -3.50 -14.90 5.51
CA GLU A 110 -4.07 -15.76 4.46
C GLU A 110 -4.71 -14.96 3.31
N ASP A 111 -4.55 -13.64 3.28
CA ASP A 111 -5.15 -12.80 2.24
C ASP A 111 -4.54 -13.11 0.86
N SER A 112 -5.37 -13.55 -0.07
CA SER A 112 -4.91 -13.99 -1.39
C SER A 112 -4.25 -12.89 -2.22
N VAL A 113 -4.72 -11.64 -2.09
CA VAL A 113 -4.21 -10.48 -2.84
C VAL A 113 -2.80 -10.13 -2.35
N LEU A 114 -2.62 -10.05 -1.03
CA LEU A 114 -1.31 -9.79 -0.44
C LEU A 114 -0.32 -10.93 -0.68
N ASN A 115 -0.78 -12.18 -0.66
CA ASN A 115 0.04 -13.34 -0.99
C ASN A 115 0.53 -13.32 -2.45
N ALA A 116 -0.32 -12.92 -3.40
CA ALA A 116 0.08 -12.74 -4.79
C ALA A 116 1.15 -11.65 -4.95
N VAL A 117 0.93 -10.48 -4.33
CA VAL A 117 1.91 -9.37 -4.34
C VAL A 117 3.24 -9.80 -3.71
N TYR A 118 3.21 -10.45 -2.55
CA TYR A 118 4.40 -10.97 -1.89
C TYR A 118 5.17 -11.93 -2.81
N THR A 119 4.46 -12.87 -3.44
CA THR A 119 5.05 -13.88 -4.33
C THR A 119 5.72 -13.23 -5.53
N TYR A 120 5.03 -12.29 -6.20
CA TYR A 120 5.59 -11.54 -7.33
C TYR A 120 6.89 -10.81 -6.96
N ILE A 121 6.91 -10.07 -5.85
CA ILE A 121 8.10 -9.33 -5.43
C ILE A 121 9.22 -10.27 -4.99
N ALA A 122 8.90 -11.38 -4.34
CA ALA A 122 9.87 -12.40 -3.94
C ALA A 122 10.57 -13.04 -5.15
N GLN A 123 9.84 -13.31 -6.23
CA GLN A 123 10.41 -13.83 -7.49
C GLN A 123 11.45 -12.87 -8.11
N GLY A 124 11.25 -11.56 -7.94
CA GLY A 124 12.22 -10.56 -8.39
C GLY A 124 12.23 -10.30 -9.91
N THR A 125 11.18 -10.68 -10.63
CA THR A 125 11.07 -10.47 -12.08
C THR A 125 10.71 -9.03 -12.47
N ILE A 126 10.33 -8.20 -11.49
CA ILE A 126 9.84 -6.83 -11.72
C ILE A 126 10.78 -5.94 -12.58
N VAL A 127 12.10 -6.18 -12.52
CA VAL A 127 13.07 -5.43 -13.33
C VAL A 127 12.89 -5.71 -14.82
N ASP A 128 12.74 -6.99 -15.17
CA ASP A 128 12.52 -7.42 -16.54
C ASP A 128 11.11 -7.05 -17.03
N ASP A 129 10.12 -7.18 -16.15
CA ASP A 129 8.72 -6.90 -16.45
C ASP A 129 8.46 -5.40 -16.71
N LEU A 130 9.22 -4.51 -16.05
CA LEU A 130 9.07 -3.05 -16.17
C LEU A 130 10.11 -2.37 -17.07
N LYS A 131 11.02 -3.12 -17.70
CA LYS A 131 12.14 -2.56 -18.49
C LYS A 131 11.69 -1.52 -19.54
N ASP A 132 10.61 -1.82 -20.26
CA ASP A 132 10.11 -0.97 -21.36
C ASP A 132 9.45 0.31 -20.83
N LEU A 133 9.01 0.30 -19.58
CA LEU A 133 8.49 1.48 -18.92
C LEU A 133 9.60 2.37 -18.38
N SER A 134 10.82 1.86 -18.15
CA SER A 134 11.94 2.62 -17.58
C SER A 134 11.52 3.39 -16.30
N PRO A 135 11.20 2.66 -15.21
CA PRO A 135 10.86 3.26 -13.92
C PRO A 135 12.06 3.99 -13.30
N ASN A 136 11.81 5.10 -12.62
CA ASN A 136 12.79 5.73 -11.74
C ASN A 136 12.72 5.11 -10.34
N ASP A 137 13.81 5.16 -9.58
CA ASP A 137 13.89 4.67 -8.19
C ASP A 137 12.80 5.19 -7.24
N LYS A 138 12.27 6.38 -7.51
CA LYS A 138 11.24 7.06 -6.72
C LYS A 138 9.82 6.85 -7.25
N ASP A 139 9.67 6.23 -8.42
CA ASP A 139 8.35 5.96 -8.98
C ASP A 139 7.61 4.99 -8.06
N ILE A 140 6.45 5.41 -7.55
CA ILE A 140 5.60 4.60 -6.69
C ILE A 140 4.82 3.60 -7.55
N ILE A 141 5.07 2.31 -7.30
CA ILE A 141 4.47 1.18 -7.98
C ILE A 141 3.27 0.68 -7.16
N ARG A 142 2.10 0.59 -7.79
CA ARG A 142 0.88 0.02 -7.21
C ARG A 142 0.49 -1.28 -7.91
N PHE A 143 -0.25 -2.14 -7.22
CA PHE A 143 -0.62 -3.47 -7.70
C PHE A 143 -2.13 -3.62 -7.88
N ILE A 144 -2.52 -4.30 -8.95
CA ILE A 144 -3.85 -4.88 -9.14
C ILE A 144 -3.64 -6.40 -9.24
N VAL A 145 -4.44 -7.16 -8.50
CA VAL A 145 -4.42 -8.63 -8.56
C VAL A 145 -5.67 -9.10 -9.29
N TYR A 146 -5.49 -9.85 -10.37
CA TYR A 146 -6.58 -10.52 -11.06
C TYR A 146 -6.90 -11.83 -10.34
N THR A 147 -8.10 -11.92 -9.77
CA THR A 147 -8.54 -13.07 -8.98
C THR A 147 -10.04 -13.29 -9.17
N ASN A 148 -10.46 -14.56 -9.25
CA ASN A 148 -11.87 -14.95 -9.38
C ASN A 148 -12.63 -14.24 -10.53
N GLY A 149 -11.95 -13.88 -11.61
CA GLY A 149 -12.55 -13.20 -12.76
C GLY A 149 -12.73 -11.68 -12.59
N ASP A 150 -12.17 -11.08 -11.53
CA ASP A 150 -12.23 -9.64 -11.28
C ASP A 150 -10.84 -9.07 -10.92
N TYR A 151 -10.73 -7.74 -10.98
CA TYR A 151 -9.51 -7.00 -10.67
C TYR A 151 -9.59 -6.39 -9.28
N ALA A 152 -8.85 -6.95 -8.33
CA ALA A 152 -8.68 -6.39 -7.01
C ALA A 152 -7.67 -5.23 -7.04
N GLU A 153 -8.16 -3.99 -7.05
CA GLU A 153 -7.34 -2.80 -6.82
C GLU A 153 -6.96 -2.72 -5.34
N CYS A 154 -5.73 -3.11 -4.98
CA CYS A 154 -5.31 -3.28 -3.58
C CYS A 154 -5.60 -2.04 -2.70
N TRP A 155 -5.40 -0.84 -3.23
CA TRP A 155 -5.59 0.42 -2.51
C TRP A 155 -7.06 0.83 -2.29
N LYS A 156 -8.03 0.12 -2.90
CA LYS A 156 -9.46 0.35 -2.67
C LYS A 156 -10.10 -0.69 -1.74
N SER A 157 -9.37 -1.74 -1.37
CA SER A 157 -9.93 -2.80 -0.54
C SER A 157 -10.06 -2.34 0.92
N VAL A 158 -11.31 -2.17 1.35
CA VAL A 158 -11.65 -1.87 2.75
C VAL A 158 -11.21 -3.01 3.67
N GLU A 159 -11.21 -4.24 3.17
CA GLU A 159 -10.73 -5.41 3.91
C GLU A 159 -9.24 -5.28 4.23
N LEU A 160 -8.41 -4.92 3.23
CA LEU A 160 -6.98 -4.69 3.43
C LEU A 160 -6.70 -3.50 4.36
N TRP A 161 -7.51 -2.45 4.30
CA TRP A 161 -7.39 -1.31 5.23
C TRP A 161 -7.67 -1.72 6.68
N ASN A 162 -8.70 -2.55 6.90
CA ASN A 162 -9.02 -3.06 8.23
C ASN A 162 -7.94 -4.03 8.72
N LEU A 163 -7.45 -4.93 7.87
CA LEU A 163 -6.38 -5.85 8.19
C LEU A 163 -5.11 -5.10 8.65
N TRP A 164 -4.73 -4.05 7.93
CA TRP A 164 -3.60 -3.20 8.33
C TRP A 164 -3.85 -2.47 9.65
N LYS A 165 -5.03 -1.86 9.81
CA LYS A 165 -5.39 -1.15 11.03
C LYS A 165 -5.33 -2.05 12.26
N ASP A 166 -5.85 -3.28 12.16
CA ASP A 166 -5.84 -4.24 13.26
C ASP A 166 -4.41 -4.69 13.59
N HIS A 167 -3.58 -4.90 12.56
CA HIS A 167 -2.14 -5.19 12.74
C HIS A 167 -1.40 -4.08 13.51
N GLU A 168 -1.58 -2.81 13.14
CA GLU A 168 -0.92 -1.68 13.81
C GLU A 168 -1.43 -1.44 15.25
N LEU A 169 -2.74 -1.61 15.47
CA LEU A 169 -3.32 -1.54 16.83
C LEU A 169 -2.75 -2.64 17.74
N ASN A 170 -2.61 -3.86 17.23
CA ASN A 170 -2.04 -4.98 17.98
C ASN A 170 -0.55 -4.76 18.33
N LYS A 171 0.21 -4.13 17.44
CA LYS A 171 1.62 -3.75 17.71
C LYS A 171 1.72 -2.75 18.87
N THR A 172 0.84 -1.75 18.88
CA THR A 172 0.85 -0.70 19.91
C THR A 172 0.45 -1.26 21.29
N ASN A 173 -0.53 -2.17 21.32
CA ASN A 173 -0.99 -2.80 22.56
C ASN A 173 0.05 -3.75 23.18
N ASN A 174 0.88 -4.41 22.37
CA ASN A 174 1.93 -5.31 22.87
C ASN A 174 3.22 -4.60 23.30
N GLN A 175 3.31 -3.28 23.09
CA GLN A 175 4.43 -2.43 23.54
C GLN A 175 4.10 -1.62 24.81
N SER A 176 2.87 -1.75 25.34
CA SER A 176 2.35 -1.06 26.54
C SER A 176 2.36 -1.99 27.75
#